data_AF-A0A4R8DKP0-F1
#
_entry.id   AF-A0A4R8DKP0-F1
#
_cell.length_a   1.000
_cell.length_b   1.000
_cell.length_c   1.000
_cell.angle_alpha   90.00
_cell.angle_beta   90.00
_cell.angle_gamma   90.00
#
_symmetry.space_group_name_H-M   'P 1'
#
loop_
_entity.id
_entity.type
_entity.pdbx_description
1 polymer ?
#
loop_
_entity_poly.entity_id
_entity_poly.type
_entity_poly.pdbx_seq_one_letter_code
_entity_poly.pdbx_strand_id
1 'polypeptide(L)'
;MSPAGDLDMEAGPTSQALAGIEQPIDGWGTAWPAKLAAIHAAERAASTGFDDISVAFRDGYNKVEPDLSTRASALAPRVKLAVGTGRRILRRYGVTFQNAADNLNLH
;
A
#
# COMPACT_ATOMS: atom_id res chain seq x y z
N MET A 1 -5.24 -15.89 34.93
CA MET A 1 -4.64 -15.82 33.59
C MET A 1 -5.44 -14.83 32.78
N SER A 2 -5.02 -13.56 32.76
CA SER A 2 -5.55 -12.57 31.84
C SER A 2 -4.68 -12.62 30.58
N PRO A 3 -5.23 -12.67 29.37
CA PRO A 3 -4.45 -12.33 28.20
C PRO A 3 -4.30 -10.81 28.26
N ALA A 4 -3.29 -10.34 29.00
CA ALA A 4 -2.75 -9.02 28.78
C ALA A 4 -2.15 -9.08 27.37
N GLY A 5 -3.00 -8.83 26.37
CA GLY A 5 -2.53 -8.47 25.05
C GLY A 5 -1.63 -7.28 25.28
N ASP A 6 -0.37 -7.47 24.94
CA ASP A 6 0.73 -6.51 25.09
C ASP A 6 0.21 -5.08 24.81
N LEU A 7 0.05 -4.29 25.88
CA LEU A 7 -0.44 -2.92 25.82
C LEU A 7 0.70 -1.95 25.43
N ASP A 8 1.82 -2.47 24.96
CA ASP A 8 2.99 -1.69 24.55
C ASP A 8 2.84 -1.08 23.13
N MET A 9 1.63 -0.64 22.77
CA MET A 9 1.44 0.14 21.55
C MET A 9 1.71 1.62 21.83
N GLU A 10 2.94 2.06 21.58
CA GLU A 10 3.27 3.48 21.65
C GLU A 10 2.60 4.25 20.51
N ALA A 11 1.59 5.06 20.85
CA ALA A 11 0.75 5.73 19.86
C ALA A 11 1.52 6.69 18.94
N GLY A 12 2.54 7.38 19.47
CA GLY A 12 3.41 8.29 18.73
C GLY A 12 4.21 7.58 17.64
N PRO A 13 5.11 6.65 18.01
CA PRO A 13 5.89 5.86 17.05
C PRO A 13 5.03 5.08 16.06
N THR A 14 3.90 4.51 16.50
CA THR A 14 3.01 3.78 15.59
C THR A 14 2.36 4.71 14.56
N SER A 15 1.95 5.91 14.96
CA SER A 15 1.44 6.94 14.04
C SER A 15 2.51 7.39 13.04
N GLN A 16 3.75 7.58 13.50
CA GLN A 16 4.88 7.92 12.64
C GLN A 16 5.19 6.80 11.64
N ALA A 17 5.19 5.54 12.09
CA ALA A 17 5.40 4.39 11.21
C ALA A 17 4.32 4.31 10.12
N LEU A 18 3.05 4.53 10.47
CA LEU A 18 1.95 4.57 9.50
C LEU A 18 2.12 5.71 8.49
N ALA A 19 2.55 6.89 8.92
CA ALA A 19 2.85 8.01 8.03
C ALA A 19 4.04 7.71 7.11
N GLY A 20 5.09 7.06 7.63
CA GLY A 20 6.25 6.63 6.85
C GLY A 20 5.93 5.58 5.78
N ILE A 21 4.87 4.79 5.99
CA ILE A 21 4.33 3.86 4.97
C ILE A 21 3.46 4.60 3.96
N GLU A 22 2.62 5.53 4.42
CA GLU A 22 1.64 6.22 3.57
C GLU A 22 2.29 7.15 2.54
N GLN A 23 3.30 7.94 2.94
CA GLN A 23 3.97 8.89 2.06
C GLN A 23 4.53 8.29 0.75
N PRO A 24 5.36 7.22 0.78
CA PRO A 24 5.87 6.63 -0.47
C PRO A 24 4.76 6.02 -1.32
N ILE A 25 3.67 5.54 -0.69
CA ILE A 25 2.52 4.95 -1.38
C ILE A 25 1.65 6.01 -2.05
N ASP A 26 1.54 7.19 -1.47
CA ASP A 26 0.92 8.33 -2.14
C ASP A 26 1.73 8.72 -3.38
N GLY A 27 3.06 8.80 -3.26
CA GLY A 27 3.94 9.02 -4.41
C GLY A 27 3.74 7.98 -5.52
N TRP A 28 3.65 6.70 -5.16
CA TRP A 28 3.32 5.63 -6.10
C TRP A 28 1.96 5.85 -6.77
N GLY A 29 0.91 6.09 -5.98
CA GLY A 29 -0.46 6.26 -6.46
C GLY A 29 -0.60 7.43 -7.44
N THR A 30 0.17 8.50 -7.26
CA THR A 30 0.21 9.64 -8.18
C THR A 30 1.03 9.35 -9.45
N ALA A 31 2.17 8.68 -9.33
CA ALA A 31 3.08 8.47 -10.45
C ALA A 31 2.69 7.28 -11.36
N TRP A 32 2.09 6.24 -10.79
CA TRP A 32 1.82 4.98 -11.49
C TRP A 32 0.91 5.13 -12.72
N PRO A 33 -0.21 5.88 -12.70
CA PRO A 33 -1.08 6.01 -13.87
C PRO A 33 -0.36 6.59 -15.10
N ALA A 34 0.51 7.60 -14.89
CA ALA A 34 1.30 8.19 -15.96
C ALA A 34 2.36 7.21 -16.50
N LYS A 35 2.98 6.43 -15.62
CA LYS A 35 3.93 5.36 -16.03
C LYS A 35 3.24 4.28 -16.84
N LEU A 36 2.05 3.81 -16.41
CA LEU A 36 1.27 2.81 -17.13
C LEU A 36 0.86 3.31 -18.52
N ALA A 37 0.43 4.57 -18.64
CA ALA A 37 0.13 5.18 -19.93
C ALA A 37 1.34 5.23 -20.87
N ALA A 38 2.53 5.55 -20.33
CA ALA A 38 3.77 5.56 -21.09
C ALA A 38 4.19 4.14 -21.57
N ILE A 39 3.98 3.12 -20.74
CA ILE A 39 4.20 1.71 -21.11
C ILE A 39 3.30 1.34 -22.30
N HIS A 40 1.99 1.57 -22.20
CA HIS A 40 1.05 1.26 -23.29
C HIS A 40 1.33 2.06 -24.58
N ALA A 41 1.88 3.27 -24.46
CA ALA A 41 2.33 4.04 -25.63
C ALA A 41 3.54 3.39 -26.31
N ALA A 42 4.53 2.95 -25.53
CA ALA A 42 5.72 2.27 -26.03
C ALA A 42 5.38 0.92 -26.69
N GLU A 43 4.49 0.12 -26.10
CA GLU A 43 4.03 -1.16 -26.66
C GLU A 43 3.42 -1.01 -28.06
N ARG A 44 2.59 0.01 -28.25
CA ARG A 44 1.94 0.30 -29.54
C ARG A 44 2.97 0.72 -30.59
N ALA A 45 3.91 1.57 -30.21
CA ALA A 45 5.00 2.03 -31.09
C ALA A 45 5.93 0.87 -31.49
N ALA A 46 6.17 -0.06 -30.58
CA ALA A 46 6.96 -1.25 -30.83
C ALA A 46 6.20 -2.32 -31.64
N SER A 47 5.07 -2.07 -32.30
CA SER A 47 4.35 -3.10 -33.09
C SER A 47 4.80 -3.27 -34.55
N THR A 48 5.76 -2.49 -35.02
CA THR A 48 6.22 -2.54 -36.42
C THR A 48 7.60 -3.20 -36.59
N GLY A 49 7.63 -4.32 -37.33
CA GLY A 49 8.82 -4.98 -37.91
C GLY A 49 9.49 -6.00 -36.99
N PHE A 50 9.29 -7.30 -37.21
CA PHE A 50 9.85 -8.34 -36.33
C PHE A 50 10.31 -9.63 -37.02
N ASP A 51 11.52 -10.03 -36.62
CA ASP A 51 12.19 -11.33 -36.75
C ASP A 51 11.79 -12.27 -35.58
N ASP A 52 12.29 -13.51 -35.53
CA ASP A 52 11.82 -14.50 -34.54
C ASP A 52 12.18 -14.17 -33.07
N ILE A 53 13.30 -13.49 -32.82
CA ILE A 53 13.78 -13.13 -31.46
C ILE A 53 12.79 -12.19 -30.77
N SER A 54 12.19 -11.30 -31.54
CA SER A 54 11.27 -10.30 -31.06
C SER A 54 9.84 -10.83 -30.88
N VAL A 55 9.44 -11.87 -31.63
CA VAL A 55 8.20 -12.62 -31.38
C VAL A 55 8.27 -13.33 -30.02
N ALA A 56 9.34 -14.07 -29.74
CA ALA A 56 9.50 -14.78 -28.46
C ALA A 56 9.50 -13.82 -27.25
N PHE A 57 10.13 -12.66 -27.39
CA PHE A 57 10.09 -11.60 -26.37
C PHE A 57 8.66 -11.10 -26.15
N ARG A 58 7.92 -10.76 -27.21
CA ARG A 58 6.53 -10.30 -27.10
C ARG A 58 5.64 -11.33 -26.43
N ASP A 59 5.77 -12.60 -26.81
CA ASP A 59 4.98 -13.68 -26.21
C ASP A 59 5.28 -13.86 -24.73
N GLY A 60 6.55 -13.76 -24.34
CA GLY A 60 6.96 -13.78 -22.93
C GLY A 60 6.40 -12.58 -22.18
N TYR A 61 6.53 -11.38 -22.75
CA TYR A 61 6.05 -10.12 -22.18
C TYR A 61 4.52 -10.12 -22.01
N ASN A 62 3.76 -10.45 -23.05
CA ASN A 62 2.30 -10.46 -23.05
C ASN A 62 1.71 -11.47 -22.05
N LYS A 63 2.46 -12.51 -21.68
CA LYS A 63 2.06 -13.46 -20.63
C LYS A 63 2.16 -12.87 -19.23
N VAL A 64 3.09 -11.96 -18.98
CA VAL A 64 3.39 -11.45 -17.62
C VAL A 64 2.91 -10.03 -17.37
N GLU A 65 2.89 -9.18 -18.40
CA GLU A 65 2.55 -7.75 -18.29
C GLU A 65 1.18 -7.53 -17.62
N PRO A 66 0.09 -8.23 -18.01
CA PRO A 66 -1.23 -7.89 -17.48
C PRO A 66 -1.34 -8.13 -15.97
N ASP A 67 -0.72 -9.21 -15.47
CA ASP A 67 -0.70 -9.51 -14.02
C ASP A 67 0.18 -8.50 -13.28
N LEU A 68 1.35 -8.15 -13.82
CA LEU A 68 2.24 -7.15 -13.23
C LEU A 68 1.57 -5.79 -13.13
N SER A 69 0.95 -5.30 -14.20
CA SER A 69 0.24 -4.03 -14.24
C SER A 69 -0.97 -4.02 -13.30
N THR A 70 -1.68 -5.15 -13.17
CA THR A 70 -2.77 -5.30 -12.21
C THR A 70 -2.27 -5.21 -10.77
N ARG A 71 -1.20 -5.94 -10.42
CA ARG A 71 -0.62 -5.92 -9.07
C ARG A 71 -0.06 -4.54 -8.71
N ALA A 72 0.63 -3.91 -9.64
CA ALA A 72 1.17 -2.55 -9.51
C ALA A 72 0.05 -1.52 -9.28
N SER A 73 -1.05 -1.63 -10.02
CA SER A 73 -2.23 -0.76 -9.87
C SER A 73 -2.95 -0.98 -8.53
N ALA A 74 -2.96 -2.21 -8.02
CA ALA A 74 -3.61 -2.55 -6.75
C ALA A 74 -2.76 -2.20 -5.51
N LEU A 75 -1.47 -1.88 -5.67
CA LEU A 75 -0.54 -1.66 -4.55
C LEU A 75 -1.01 -0.53 -3.63
N ALA A 76 -1.18 0.68 -4.18
CA ALA A 76 -1.55 1.83 -3.38
C ALA A 76 -2.91 1.69 -2.66
N PRO A 77 -4.00 1.25 -3.33
CA PRO A 77 -5.27 0.99 -2.66
C PRO A 77 -5.15 -0.01 -1.49
N ARG A 78 -4.42 -1.11 -1.67
CA ARG A 78 -4.25 -2.13 -0.63
C ARG A 78 -3.49 -1.60 0.59
N VAL A 79 -2.39 -0.89 0.36
CA VAL A 79 -1.60 -0.34 1.46
C VAL A 79 -2.36 0.78 2.18
N LYS A 80 -3.09 1.64 1.46
CA LYS A 80 -3.96 2.66 2.08
C LYS A 80 -5.05 2.04 2.96
N LEU A 81 -5.64 0.93 2.55
CA LEU A 81 -6.61 0.20 3.37
C LEU A 81 -5.98 -0.33 4.67
N ALA A 82 -4.76 -0.87 4.59
CA ALA A 82 -4.01 -1.34 5.75
C ALA A 82 -3.64 -0.18 6.69
N VAL A 83 -3.11 0.92 6.16
CA VAL A 83 -2.81 2.14 6.92
C VAL A 83 -4.04 2.69 7.62
N GLY A 84 -5.17 2.79 6.90
CA GLY A 84 -6.45 3.23 7.46
C GLY A 84 -6.94 2.33 8.59
N THR A 85 -6.72 1.02 8.49
CA THR A 85 -7.01 0.06 9.56
C THR A 85 -6.11 0.30 10.78
N GLY A 86 -4.81 0.48 10.59
CA GLY A 86 -3.88 0.82 11.67
C GLY A 86 -4.26 2.11 12.40
N ARG A 87 -4.61 3.17 11.64
CA ARG A 87 -5.10 4.45 12.21
C ARG A 87 -6.38 4.28 13.03
N ARG A 88 -7.30 3.40 12.60
CA ARG A 88 -8.53 3.09 13.38
C ARG A 88 -8.21 2.37 14.69
N ILE A 89 -7.27 1.43 14.68
CA ILE A 89 -6.84 0.70 15.88
C ILE A 89 -6.22 1.68 16.88
N LEU A 90 -5.32 2.56 16.41
CA LEU A 90 -4.71 3.58 17.27
C LEU A 90 -5.72 4.51 17.93
N ARG A 91 -6.73 4.97 17.17
CA ARG A 91 -7.80 5.80 17.76
C ARG A 91 -8.58 5.06 18.83
N ARG A 92 -8.94 3.78 18.59
CA ARG A 92 -9.64 2.97 19.58
C ARG A 92 -8.79 2.76 20.83
N TYR A 93 -7.49 2.51 20.66
CA TYR A 93 -6.54 2.39 21.77
C TYR A 93 -6.49 3.65 22.64
N GLY A 94 -6.34 4.83 22.03
CA GLY A 94 -6.31 6.11 22.75
C GLY A 94 -7.59 6.38 23.56
N VAL A 95 -8.77 6.08 23.00
CA VAL A 95 -10.05 6.23 23.72
C VAL A 95 -10.13 5.27 24.91
N THR A 96 -9.72 4.00 24.74
CA THR A 96 -9.72 3.03 25.84
C THR A 96 -8.76 3.44 26.95
N PHE A 97 -7.57 3.93 26.62
CA PHE A 97 -6.60 4.39 27.59
C PHE A 97 -7.09 5.63 28.35
N GLN A 98 -7.67 6.61 27.64
CA GLN A 98 -8.23 7.81 28.28
C GLN A 98 -9.36 7.44 29.24
N ASN A 99 -10.29 6.58 28.84
CA ASN A 99 -11.38 6.14 29.71
C ASN A 99 -10.86 5.40 30.96
N ALA A 100 -9.78 4.62 30.83
CA ALA A 100 -9.14 3.97 31.96
C ALA A 100 -8.48 4.98 32.92
N ALA A 101 -7.78 5.97 32.38
CA ALA A 101 -7.17 7.05 33.15
C ALA A 101 -8.22 7.90 33.88
N ASP A 102 -9.33 8.25 33.22
CA ASP A 102 -10.42 9.02 33.81
C ASP A 102 -11.09 8.25 34.96
N ASN A 103 -11.29 6.94 34.81
CA ASN A 103 -11.83 6.08 35.88
C ASN A 103 -10.88 5.96 37.08
N LEU A 104 -9.56 6.01 36.86
CA LEU A 104 -8.57 5.98 37.94
C LEU A 104 -8.46 7.31 38.68
N ASN A 105 -8.75 8.44 38.02
CA ASN A 105 -8.72 9.78 38.61
C ASN A 105 -10.02 10.18 39.33
N LEU A 106 -11.07 9.35 39.29
CA LEU A 106 -12.37 9.58 39.92
C LEU A 106 -12.54 8.86 41.28
N HIS A 107 -11.45 8.33 41.85
CA HIS A 107 -11.39 7.70 43.18
C HIS A 107 -10.30 8.34 44.04
#